data_AF-F4RUI9-F1
#
_entry.id   AF-F4RUI9-F1
#
_cell.length_a   1.000
_cell.length_b   1.000
_cell.length_c   1.000
_cell.angle_alpha   90.00
_cell.angle_beta   90.00
_cell.angle_gamma   90.00
#
_symmetry.space_group_name_H-M   'P 1'
#
loop_
_entity.id
_entity.type
_entity.pdbx_description
1 polymer ?
#
loop_
_entity_poly.entity_id
_entity_poly.type
_entity_poly.pdbx_seq_one_letter_code
_entity_poly.pdbx_strand_id
1 'polypeptide(L)'
;MSTTTPTQNHIFLPNYILEYVVEDQDNPRLDPNLFLSKASTSQIVEVIMSFYPHLRFTENARQDHELILKVFVEMVAPRLSNIIIPFNRNTDYLQAMLRTPIHQLQPLARSVNSSADIDTRRIERFEVFCLPNLKTGRYRLAADDLKNFVKDYKHLQQVEIDEIVFLQDDAQDLIHDVTSNLQRTHDSIEIIQLQLRNPNLSPTERQDLEERSKSANPLLISHQRAFDDAIKDAALLHALARYHINIRDKHSAGPSN
;
A
#
# COMPACT_ATOMS: atom_id res chain seq x y z
N MET A 1 -10.29 4.38 13.41
CA MET A 1 -8.88 4.47 13.83
C MET A 1 -8.18 5.44 12.90
N SER A 2 -7.53 6.48 13.43
CA SER A 2 -6.75 7.42 12.60
C SER A 2 -5.44 6.74 12.21
N THR A 3 -5.35 6.25 10.99
CA THR A 3 -4.10 5.71 10.43
C THR A 3 -3.20 6.88 10.06
N THR A 4 -2.34 7.30 10.98
CA THR A 4 -1.26 8.24 10.65
C THR A 4 -0.36 7.58 9.62
N THR A 5 -0.27 8.16 8.43
CA THR A 5 0.63 7.68 7.37
C THR A 5 2.05 7.64 7.94
N PRO A 6 2.74 6.48 7.89
CA PRO A 6 4.10 6.39 8.38
C PRO A 6 4.96 7.44 7.68
N THR A 7 5.71 8.20 8.48
CA THR A 7 6.53 9.31 8.00
C THR A 7 8.00 8.92 8.14
N GLN A 8 8.70 8.87 7.01
CA GLN A 8 10.12 8.55 6.97
C GLN A 8 10.95 9.84 6.90
N ASN A 9 11.68 10.12 7.98
CA ASN A 9 12.53 11.31 8.10
C ASN A 9 14.00 11.05 7.73
N HIS A 10 14.38 9.79 7.52
CA HIS A 10 15.76 9.40 7.21
C HIS A 10 15.82 8.15 6.34
N ILE A 11 16.95 7.98 5.67
CA ILE A 11 17.34 6.78 4.93
C ILE A 11 18.76 6.36 5.36
N PHE A 12 19.10 5.09 5.15
CA PHE A 12 20.45 4.59 5.34
C PHE A 12 21.18 4.53 4.00
N LEU A 13 22.26 5.28 3.86
CA LEU A 13 23.08 5.32 2.65
C LEU A 13 24.47 4.77 2.92
N PRO A 14 25.15 4.20 1.93
CA PRO A 14 26.56 3.86 2.03
C PRO A 14 27.42 5.12 2.23
N ASN A 15 28.43 5.04 3.11
CA ASN A 15 29.32 6.18 3.42
C ASN A 15 30.04 6.73 2.18
N TYR A 16 30.47 5.86 1.26
CA TYR A 16 31.18 6.27 0.06
C TYR A 16 30.42 7.30 -0.79
N ILE A 17 29.08 7.42 -0.63
CA ILE A 17 28.29 8.44 -1.33
C ILE A 17 28.77 9.86 -1.01
N LEU A 18 29.39 10.08 0.15
CA LEU A 18 29.90 11.39 0.59
C LEU A 18 31.11 11.86 -0.22
N GLU A 19 31.81 10.98 -0.94
CA GLU A 19 32.91 11.34 -1.85
C GLU A 19 32.41 12.17 -3.06
N TYR A 20 31.10 12.20 -3.27
CA TYR A 20 30.43 12.85 -4.40
C TYR A 20 29.68 14.12 -3.98
N VAL A 21 29.97 14.65 -2.79
CA VAL A 21 29.44 15.93 -2.32
C VAL A 21 30.20 17.08 -2.98
N VAL A 22 29.46 18.02 -3.55
CA VAL A 22 30.00 19.29 -4.06
C VAL A 22 29.69 20.38 -3.04
N GLU A 23 30.74 21.09 -2.61
CA GLU A 23 30.62 22.26 -1.74
C GLU A 23 30.20 23.48 -2.56
N ASP A 24 28.92 23.82 -2.50
CA ASP A 24 28.39 25.02 -3.12
C ASP A 24 28.14 26.08 -2.03
N GLN A 25 29.21 26.83 -1.71
CA GLN A 25 29.37 27.96 -0.78
C GLN A 25 28.70 27.90 0.61
N ASP A 26 27.43 27.49 0.74
CA ASP A 26 26.69 27.28 2.00
C ASP A 26 25.75 26.05 2.00
N ASN A 27 25.69 25.27 0.91
CA ASN A 27 24.73 24.18 0.77
C ASN A 27 25.36 22.92 0.14
N PRO A 28 26.11 22.12 0.94
CA PRO A 28 26.71 20.88 0.43
C PRO A 28 25.61 19.94 -0.07
N ARG A 29 25.80 19.41 -1.28
CA ARG A 29 24.84 18.54 -1.95
C ARG A 29 25.54 17.40 -2.69
N LEU A 30 24.88 16.25 -2.76
CA LEU A 30 25.32 15.15 -3.61
C LEU A 30 25.11 15.52 -5.08
N ASP A 31 26.15 15.37 -5.89
CA ASP A 31 26.06 15.53 -7.35
C ASP A 31 25.77 14.16 -8.00
N PRO A 32 24.57 13.96 -8.57
CA PRO A 32 24.21 12.69 -9.22
C PRO A 32 25.13 12.37 -10.40
N ASN A 33 25.54 13.37 -11.20
CA ASN A 33 26.37 13.15 -12.38
C ASN A 33 27.79 12.76 -11.99
N LEU A 34 28.33 13.40 -10.95
CA LEU A 34 29.64 13.06 -10.40
C LEU A 34 29.65 11.62 -9.88
N PHE A 35 28.61 11.20 -9.16
CA PHE A 35 28.43 9.82 -8.71
C PHE A 35 28.39 8.84 -9.89
N LEU A 36 27.50 9.08 -10.86
CA LEU A 36 27.33 8.20 -12.02
C LEU A 36 28.59 8.09 -12.90
N SER A 37 29.46 9.10 -12.89
CA SER A 37 30.70 9.08 -13.68
C SER A 37 31.79 8.13 -13.14
N LYS A 38 31.67 7.67 -11.89
CA LYS A 38 32.70 6.87 -11.20
C LYS A 38 32.16 5.61 -10.53
N ALA A 39 30.88 5.56 -10.19
CA ALA A 39 30.28 4.45 -9.47
C ALA A 39 30.18 3.18 -10.31
N SER A 40 30.40 2.02 -9.70
CA SER A 40 30.08 0.73 -10.31
C SER A 40 28.56 0.51 -10.35
N THR A 41 28.10 -0.38 -11.23
CA THR A 41 26.68 -0.78 -11.27
C THR A 41 26.18 -1.27 -9.90
N SER A 42 27.00 -2.02 -9.15
CA SER A 42 26.64 -2.50 -7.81
C SER A 42 26.45 -1.36 -6.80
N GLN A 43 27.30 -0.33 -6.85
CA GLN A 43 27.15 0.86 -6.01
C GLN A 43 25.87 1.64 -6.37
N ILE A 44 25.57 1.76 -7.66
CA ILE A 44 24.34 2.44 -8.11
C ILE A 44 23.10 1.67 -7.61
N VAL A 45 23.10 0.34 -7.73
CA VAL A 45 22.02 -0.52 -7.21
C VAL A 45 21.86 -0.34 -5.71
N GLU A 46 22.95 -0.36 -4.95
CA GLU A 46 22.92 -0.19 -3.49
C GLU A 46 22.25 1.14 -3.09
N VAL A 47 22.61 2.24 -3.75
CA VAL A 47 21.98 3.54 -3.50
C VAL A 47 20.51 3.56 -3.93
N ILE A 48 20.13 2.92 -5.05
CA ILE A 48 18.70 2.76 -5.42
C ILE A 48 17.94 2.07 -4.30
N MET A 49 18.47 0.97 -3.77
CA MET A 49 17.83 0.18 -2.72
C MET A 49 17.69 0.95 -1.39
N SER A 50 18.59 1.89 -1.09
CA SER A 50 18.46 2.79 0.06
C SER A 50 17.24 3.71 -0.01
N PHE A 51 16.87 4.15 -1.22
CA PHE A 51 15.70 5.01 -1.45
C PHE A 51 14.42 4.21 -1.71
N TYR A 52 14.56 3.08 -2.41
CA TYR A 52 13.45 2.28 -2.89
C TYR A 52 13.64 0.80 -2.52
N PRO A 53 13.59 0.45 -1.21
CA PRO A 53 13.84 -0.91 -0.74
C PRO A 53 12.81 -1.95 -1.21
N HIS A 54 11.68 -1.49 -1.76
CA HIS A 54 10.61 -2.32 -2.31
C HIS A 54 10.83 -2.71 -3.77
N LEU A 55 11.82 -2.12 -4.46
CA LEU A 55 12.22 -2.55 -5.79
C LEU A 55 13.03 -3.85 -5.71
N ARG A 56 12.73 -4.81 -6.58
CA ARG A 56 13.43 -6.08 -6.68
C ARG A 56 13.92 -6.26 -8.10
N PHE A 57 15.21 -6.03 -8.32
CA PHE A 57 15.84 -6.30 -9.61
C PHE A 57 16.04 -7.80 -9.81
N THR A 58 15.68 -8.31 -10.99
CA THR A 58 16.07 -9.67 -11.42
C THR A 58 17.59 -9.75 -11.60
N GLU A 59 18.15 -10.96 -11.62
CA GLU A 59 19.61 -11.13 -11.77
C GLU A 59 20.14 -10.47 -13.05
N ASN A 60 19.40 -10.60 -14.16
CA ASN A 60 19.74 -9.96 -15.42
C ASN A 60 19.65 -8.43 -15.33
N ALA A 61 18.60 -7.91 -14.69
CA ALA A 61 18.40 -6.47 -14.54
C ALA A 61 19.46 -5.81 -13.64
N ARG A 62 20.03 -6.53 -12.67
CA ARG A 62 21.15 -6.05 -11.83
C ARG A 62 22.44 -5.85 -12.63
N GLN A 63 22.60 -6.56 -13.73
CA GLN A 63 23.77 -6.51 -14.59
C GLN A 63 23.59 -5.56 -15.78
N ASP A 64 22.35 -5.18 -16.08
CA ASP A 64 22.01 -4.22 -17.13
C ASP A 64 22.33 -2.77 -16.68
N HIS A 65 23.52 -2.31 -17.05
CA HIS A 65 24.00 -0.98 -16.67
C HIS A 65 23.07 0.15 -17.15
N GLU A 66 22.53 0.06 -18.37
CA GLU A 66 21.66 1.11 -18.92
C GLU A 66 20.33 1.19 -18.17
N LEU A 67 19.74 0.05 -17.83
CA LEU A 67 18.54 -0.02 -17.01
C LEU A 67 18.78 0.58 -15.61
N ILE A 68 19.87 0.19 -14.96
CA ILE A 68 20.22 0.69 -13.62
C ILE A 68 20.46 2.21 -13.65
N LEU A 69 21.17 2.72 -14.66
CA LEU A 69 21.35 4.16 -14.85
C LEU A 69 20.02 4.87 -15.02
N LYS A 70 19.13 4.35 -15.88
CA LYS A 70 17.80 4.93 -16.10
C LYS A 70 17.00 5.00 -14.80
N VAL A 71 16.96 3.90 -14.03
CA VAL A 71 16.26 3.87 -12.73
C VAL A 71 16.84 4.91 -11.78
N PHE A 72 18.16 4.98 -11.67
CA PHE A 72 18.81 5.95 -10.80
C PHE A 72 18.48 7.40 -11.20
N VAL A 73 18.61 7.73 -12.48
CA VAL A 73 18.36 9.08 -13.00
C VAL A 73 16.90 9.49 -12.81
N GLU A 74 15.95 8.60 -13.08
CA GLU A 74 14.53 8.94 -13.00
C GLU A 74 13.98 8.92 -11.56
N MET A 75 14.46 8.02 -10.70
CA MET A 75 13.88 7.81 -9.37
C MET A 75 14.72 8.39 -8.23
N VAL A 76 16.06 8.23 -8.29
CA VAL A 76 16.95 8.56 -7.17
C VAL A 76 17.53 9.97 -7.30
N ALA A 77 18.04 10.34 -8.47
CA ALA A 77 18.73 11.61 -8.67
C ALA A 77 17.91 12.84 -8.22
N PRO A 78 16.58 12.94 -8.47
CA PRO A 78 15.77 14.06 -7.97
C PRO A 78 15.73 14.13 -6.44
N ARG A 79 15.83 12.98 -5.76
CA ARG A 79 15.74 12.86 -4.30
C ARG A 79 17.06 13.17 -3.59
N LEU A 80 18.20 13.11 -4.27
CA LEU A 80 19.51 13.37 -3.66
C LEU A 80 19.62 14.79 -3.08
N SER A 81 18.97 15.76 -3.72
CA SER A 81 18.89 17.15 -3.24
C SER A 81 18.19 17.30 -1.88
N ASN A 82 17.37 16.32 -1.51
CA ASN A 82 16.62 16.30 -0.27
C ASN A 82 17.45 15.77 0.91
N ILE A 83 18.66 15.25 0.68
CA ILE A 83 19.52 14.75 1.76
C ILE A 83 20.19 15.92 2.49
N ILE A 84 20.22 15.84 3.81
CA ILE A 84 21.08 16.65 4.68
C ILE A 84 22.40 15.91 4.86
N ILE A 85 23.50 16.49 4.39
CA ILE A 85 24.83 15.87 4.45
C ILE A 85 25.27 15.76 5.92
N PRO A 86 25.51 14.54 6.44
CA PRO A 86 25.94 14.36 7.82
C PRO A 86 27.41 14.71 8.02
N PHE A 87 27.75 15.19 9.21
CA PHE A 87 29.13 15.54 9.58
C PHE A 87 29.98 14.34 10.03
N ASN A 88 29.35 13.22 10.42
CA ASN A 88 30.04 12.04 10.93
C ASN A 88 30.24 10.97 9.83
N ARG A 89 31.48 10.48 9.67
CA ARG A 89 31.90 9.54 8.62
C ARG A 89 32.43 8.21 9.15
N ASN A 90 32.21 7.90 10.43
CA ASN A 90 32.88 6.81 11.13
C ASN A 90 32.21 5.43 10.99
N THR A 91 31.27 5.26 10.07
CA THR A 91 30.50 4.01 9.86
C THR A 91 30.41 3.66 8.38
N ASP A 92 30.19 2.39 8.05
CA ASP A 92 30.03 1.92 6.66
C ASP A 92 28.73 2.45 6.02
N TYR A 93 27.71 2.66 6.84
CA TYR A 93 26.45 3.29 6.46
C TYR A 93 26.18 4.53 7.29
N LEU A 94 25.64 5.57 6.66
CA LEU A 94 25.20 6.79 7.30
C LEU A 94 23.67 6.87 7.36
N GLN A 95 23.16 7.40 8.46
CA GLN A 95 21.75 7.77 8.59
C GLN A 95 21.59 9.19 8.04
N ALA A 96 21.15 9.29 6.79
CA ALA A 96 20.91 10.56 6.11
C ALA A 96 19.53 11.10 6.47
N MET A 97 19.50 12.28 7.09
CA MET A 97 18.25 13.00 7.34
C MET A 97 17.73 13.61 6.03
N LEU A 98 16.40 13.63 5.88
CA LEU A 98 15.72 14.22 4.74
C LEU A 98 15.20 15.61 5.09
N ARG A 99 15.39 16.61 4.20
CA ARG A 99 14.84 17.97 4.38
C ARG A 99 13.32 17.96 4.36
N THR A 100 12.75 17.12 3.50
CA THR A 100 11.32 16.88 3.36
C THR A 100 11.04 15.42 3.71
N PRO A 101 10.23 15.15 4.74
CA PRO A 101 9.83 13.79 5.08
C PRO A 101 9.11 13.09 3.92
N ILE A 102 9.31 11.78 3.80
CA ILE A 102 8.55 10.96 2.86
C ILE A 102 7.30 10.48 3.58
N HIS A 103 6.14 10.94 3.09
CA HIS A 103 4.83 10.46 3.53
C HIS A 103 4.32 9.44 2.52
N GLN A 104 4.77 8.18 2.64
CA GLN A 104 4.29 7.10 1.79
C GLN A 104 3.51 6.09 2.63
N LEU A 105 2.27 5.80 2.22
CA LEU A 105 1.70 4.49 2.46
C LEU A 105 2.67 3.46 1.85
N GLN A 106 2.88 2.32 2.52
CA GLN A 106 3.84 1.29 2.09
C GLN A 106 3.79 1.11 0.55
N PRO A 107 4.88 1.44 -0.17
CA PRO A 107 4.91 1.37 -1.63
C PRO A 107 4.71 -0.07 -2.12
N LEU A 108 4.32 -0.20 -3.38
CA LEU A 108 4.09 -1.50 -4.00
C LEU A 108 5.42 -2.21 -4.25
N ALA A 109 5.55 -3.45 -3.79
CA ALA A 109 6.72 -4.27 -4.10
C ALA A 109 6.75 -4.54 -5.61
N ARG A 110 7.84 -4.15 -6.28
CA ARG A 110 7.92 -4.20 -7.75
C ARG A 110 9.15 -4.96 -8.21
N SER A 111 8.93 -5.95 -9.06
CA SER A 111 10.02 -6.58 -9.79
C SER A 111 10.41 -5.71 -10.98
N VAL A 112 11.71 -5.43 -11.13
CA VAL A 112 12.26 -4.68 -12.25
C VAL A 112 13.07 -5.63 -13.11
N ASN A 113 12.61 -5.87 -14.33
CA ASN A 113 13.28 -6.73 -15.29
C ASN A 113 13.74 -5.96 -16.54
N SER A 114 13.06 -4.86 -16.87
CA SER A 114 13.30 -4.06 -18.06
C SER A 114 12.96 -2.58 -17.83
N SER A 115 13.37 -1.73 -18.79
CA SER A 115 13.10 -0.29 -18.73
C SER A 115 11.62 0.08 -18.88
N ALA A 116 10.78 -0.86 -19.35
CA ALA A 116 9.33 -0.70 -19.45
C ALA A 116 8.63 -0.85 -18.09
N ASP A 117 9.28 -1.49 -17.11
CA ASP A 117 8.75 -1.63 -15.74
C ASP A 117 8.88 -0.33 -14.93
N ILE A 118 9.65 0.63 -15.46
CA ILE A 118 9.97 1.93 -14.85
C ILE A 118 9.26 3.03 -15.64
N ASP A 119 8.02 3.29 -15.23
CA ASP A 119 7.25 4.48 -15.60
C ASP A 119 6.95 5.25 -14.31
N THR A 120 7.81 6.21 -13.99
CA THR A 120 7.75 6.98 -12.75
C THR A 120 6.45 7.75 -12.59
N ARG A 121 5.89 8.28 -13.68
CA ARG A 121 4.62 9.02 -13.67
C ARG A 121 3.45 8.09 -13.38
N ARG A 122 3.45 6.90 -14.00
CA ARG A 122 2.45 5.87 -13.73
C ARG A 122 2.49 5.41 -12.27
N ILE A 123 3.70 5.10 -11.78
CA ILE A 123 3.93 4.69 -10.38
C ILE A 123 3.37 5.73 -9.42
N GLU A 124 3.82 6.97 -9.55
CA GLU A 124 3.41 8.06 -8.66
C GLU A 124 1.89 8.27 -8.72
N ARG A 125 1.30 8.25 -9.93
CA ARG A 125 -0.15 8.41 -10.08
C ARG A 125 -0.92 7.29 -9.38
N PHE A 126 -0.48 6.04 -9.51
CA PHE A 126 -1.16 4.91 -8.87
C PHE A 126 -1.02 4.98 -7.35
N GLU A 127 0.20 5.21 -6.85
CA GLU A 127 0.49 5.24 -5.41
C GLU A 127 -0.17 6.43 -4.68
N VAL A 128 -0.29 7.58 -5.34
CA VAL A 128 -0.86 8.79 -4.73
C VAL A 128 -2.39 8.80 -4.81
N PHE A 129 -2.98 8.30 -5.89
CA PHE A 129 -4.42 8.47 -6.13
C PHE A 129 -5.23 7.18 -5.98
N CYS A 130 -4.72 6.02 -6.42
CA CYS A 130 -5.47 4.77 -6.40
C CYS A 130 -5.24 3.98 -5.10
N LEU A 131 -3.97 3.80 -4.74
CA LEU A 131 -3.57 2.94 -3.62
C LEU A 131 -4.13 3.37 -2.25
N PRO A 132 -4.26 4.68 -1.90
CA PRO A 132 -4.75 5.06 -0.58
C PRO A 132 -6.19 4.64 -0.33
N ASN A 133 -7.07 4.76 -1.33
CA ASN A 133 -8.46 4.36 -1.20
C ASN A 133 -8.62 2.84 -1.17
N LEU A 134 -7.78 2.10 -1.90
CA LEU A 134 -7.68 0.64 -1.78
C LEU A 134 -7.27 0.23 -0.35
N LYS A 135 -6.19 0.80 0.18
CA LYS A 135 -5.67 0.44 1.52
C LYS A 135 -6.55 0.89 2.70
N THR A 136 -7.45 1.84 2.49
CA THR A 136 -8.34 2.35 3.55
C THR A 136 -9.75 1.77 3.50
N GLY A 137 -9.99 0.75 2.65
CA GLY A 137 -11.31 0.13 2.50
C GLY A 137 -12.33 1.01 1.77
N ARG A 138 -11.91 2.12 1.16
CA ARG A 138 -12.80 3.03 0.42
C ARG A 138 -12.96 2.56 -1.02
N TYR A 139 -13.38 1.32 -1.21
CA TYR A 139 -13.32 0.62 -2.50
C TYR A 139 -14.17 1.27 -3.61
N ARG A 140 -15.27 1.94 -3.26
CA ARG A 140 -16.06 2.71 -4.24
C ARG A 140 -15.29 3.91 -4.80
N LEU A 141 -14.58 4.65 -3.94
CA LEU A 141 -13.71 5.74 -4.38
C LEU A 141 -12.52 5.20 -5.16
N ALA A 142 -11.92 4.10 -4.68
CA ALA A 142 -10.85 3.42 -5.41
C ALA A 142 -11.28 3.01 -6.83
N ALA A 143 -12.50 2.52 -7.01
CA ALA A 143 -13.02 2.17 -8.33
C ALA A 143 -13.07 3.39 -9.28
N ASP A 144 -13.48 4.55 -8.78
CA ASP A 144 -13.51 5.80 -9.56
C ASP A 144 -12.09 6.30 -9.88
N ASP A 145 -11.16 6.20 -8.93
CA ASP A 145 -9.75 6.56 -9.15
C ASP A 145 -9.09 5.64 -10.18
N LEU A 146 -9.32 4.33 -10.07
CA LEU A 146 -8.84 3.33 -11.04
C LEU A 146 -9.44 3.59 -12.43
N LYS A 147 -10.72 3.93 -12.51
CA LYS A 147 -11.38 4.31 -13.76
C LYS A 147 -10.73 5.54 -14.41
N ASN A 148 -10.34 6.53 -13.62
CA ASN A 148 -9.62 7.70 -14.15
C ASN A 148 -8.19 7.35 -14.54
N PHE A 149 -7.50 6.54 -13.73
CA PHE A 149 -6.16 6.05 -14.01
C PHE A 149 -6.08 5.30 -15.35
N VAL A 150 -7.02 4.40 -15.63
CA VAL A 150 -7.02 3.67 -16.92
C VAL A 150 -7.40 4.54 -18.13
N LYS A 151 -7.95 5.75 -17.95
CA LYS A 151 -8.09 6.69 -19.08
C LYS A 151 -6.73 7.20 -19.54
N ASP A 152 -5.85 7.49 -18.58
CA ASP A 152 -4.50 8.01 -18.86
C ASP A 152 -3.57 6.89 -19.34
N TYR A 153 -3.69 5.68 -18.76
CA TYR A 153 -2.75 4.59 -18.96
C TYR A 153 -3.31 3.33 -19.65
N LYS A 154 -4.53 3.40 -20.18
CA LYS A 154 -5.28 2.37 -20.94
C LYS A 154 -5.70 1.12 -20.16
N HIS A 155 -4.83 0.54 -19.33
CA HIS A 155 -5.08 -0.67 -18.56
C HIS A 155 -4.20 -0.71 -17.30
N LEU A 156 -4.53 -1.58 -16.34
CA LEU A 156 -3.70 -1.86 -15.17
C LEU A 156 -2.61 -2.90 -15.49
N GLN A 157 -1.43 -2.72 -14.91
CA GLN A 157 -0.35 -3.71 -14.92
C GLN A 157 -0.64 -4.82 -13.91
N GLN A 158 0.03 -5.98 -14.06
CA GLN A 158 -0.17 -7.13 -13.16
C GLN A 158 0.04 -6.74 -11.69
N VAL A 159 1.10 -6.01 -11.39
CA VAL A 159 1.42 -5.60 -10.01
C VAL A 159 0.31 -4.74 -9.37
N GLU A 160 -0.38 -3.90 -10.16
CA GLU A 160 -1.48 -3.06 -9.68
C GLU A 160 -2.77 -3.87 -9.49
N ILE A 161 -2.97 -4.91 -10.30
CA ILE A 161 -4.08 -5.86 -10.17
C ILE A 161 -3.86 -6.74 -8.95
N ASP A 162 -2.62 -7.17 -8.70
CA ASP A 162 -2.26 -8.03 -7.57
C ASP A 162 -2.64 -7.37 -6.23
N GLU A 163 -2.53 -6.05 -6.11
CA GLU A 163 -3.01 -5.32 -4.92
C GLU A 163 -4.52 -5.43 -4.72
N ILE A 164 -5.31 -5.38 -5.80
CA ILE A 164 -6.77 -5.54 -5.72
C ILE A 164 -7.11 -6.99 -5.34
N VAL A 165 -6.36 -7.95 -5.86
CA VAL A 165 -6.53 -9.38 -5.55
C VAL A 165 -6.16 -9.67 -4.10
N PHE A 166 -5.05 -9.14 -3.62
CA PHE A 166 -4.59 -9.32 -2.24
C PHE A 166 -5.64 -8.85 -1.23
N LEU A 167 -6.32 -7.73 -1.50
CA LEU A 167 -7.38 -7.20 -0.64
C LEU A 167 -8.64 -8.09 -0.59
N GLN A 168 -8.78 -9.07 -1.49
CA GLN A 168 -9.90 -10.03 -1.42
C GLN A 168 -9.76 -10.97 -0.22
N ASP A 169 -8.53 -11.33 0.15
CA ASP A 169 -8.28 -12.17 1.32
C ASP A 169 -8.66 -11.40 2.60
N ASP A 170 -8.22 -10.15 2.73
CA ASP A 170 -8.60 -9.26 3.84
C ASP A 170 -10.13 -9.06 3.93
N ALA A 171 -10.80 -8.89 2.78
CA ALA A 171 -12.25 -8.74 2.73
C ALA A 171 -12.98 -10.04 3.13
N GLN A 172 -12.42 -11.20 2.78
CA GLN A 172 -12.96 -12.50 3.16
C GLN A 172 -12.83 -12.75 4.66
N ASP A 173 -11.69 -12.38 5.26
CA ASP A 173 -11.48 -12.43 6.70
C ASP A 173 -12.46 -11.51 7.43
N LEU A 174 -12.66 -10.28 6.92
CA LEU A 174 -13.65 -9.36 7.47
C LEU A 174 -15.07 -9.95 7.44
N ILE A 175 -15.46 -10.62 6.34
CA ILE A 175 -16.75 -11.31 6.25
C ILE A 175 -16.86 -12.39 7.33
N HIS A 176 -15.80 -13.16 7.57
CA HIS A 176 -15.80 -14.18 8.62
C HIS A 176 -16.02 -13.56 10.00
N ASP A 177 -15.30 -12.49 10.31
CA ASP A 177 -15.40 -11.77 11.60
C ASP A 177 -16.79 -11.20 11.84
N VAL A 178 -17.35 -10.49 10.86
CA VAL A 178 -18.69 -9.88 11.01
C VAL A 178 -19.79 -10.95 11.03
N THR A 179 -19.61 -12.07 10.34
CA THR A 179 -20.51 -13.24 10.43
C THR A 179 -20.49 -13.82 11.84
N SER A 180 -19.31 -14.01 12.43
CA SER A 180 -19.16 -14.52 13.80
C SER A 180 -19.84 -13.59 14.81
N ASN A 181 -19.68 -12.27 14.66
CA ASN A 181 -20.31 -11.29 15.52
C ASN A 181 -21.85 -11.30 15.38
N LEU A 182 -22.36 -11.45 14.16
CA LEU A 182 -23.78 -11.55 13.90
C LEU A 182 -24.38 -12.81 14.55
N GLN A 183 -23.72 -13.96 14.39
CA GLN A 183 -24.11 -15.24 15.02
C GLN A 183 -24.13 -15.13 16.55
N ARG A 184 -23.05 -14.64 17.16
CA ARG A 184 -22.98 -14.45 18.62
C ARG A 184 -24.09 -13.56 19.15
N THR A 185 -24.45 -12.51 18.40
CA THR A 185 -25.52 -11.59 18.79
C THR A 185 -26.89 -12.26 18.70
N HIS A 186 -27.12 -13.03 17.63
CA HIS A 186 -28.33 -13.82 17.46
C HIS A 186 -28.48 -14.85 18.60
N ASP A 187 -27.43 -15.62 18.88
CA ASP A 187 -27.41 -16.62 19.96
C ASP A 187 -27.66 -15.96 21.32
N SER A 188 -27.05 -14.80 21.58
CA SER A 188 -27.30 -14.06 22.81
C SER A 188 -28.76 -13.61 22.94
N ILE A 189 -29.40 -13.19 21.85
CA ILE A 189 -30.83 -12.80 21.86
C ILE A 189 -31.69 -14.02 22.15
N GLU A 190 -31.42 -15.14 21.49
CA GLU A 190 -32.16 -16.40 21.71
C GLU A 190 -32.04 -16.85 23.16
N ILE A 191 -30.83 -16.84 23.73
CA ILE A 191 -30.59 -17.18 25.14
C ILE A 191 -31.39 -16.27 26.07
N ILE A 192 -31.39 -14.95 25.84
CA ILE A 192 -32.16 -13.99 26.65
C ILE A 192 -33.66 -14.30 26.55
N GLN A 193 -34.18 -14.55 25.35
CA GLN A 193 -35.60 -14.87 25.13
C GLN A 193 -36.00 -16.19 25.80
N LEU A 194 -35.14 -17.20 25.76
CA LEU A 194 -35.35 -18.48 26.45
C LEU A 194 -35.35 -18.29 27.97
N GLN A 195 -34.40 -17.51 28.50
CA GLN A 195 -34.32 -17.22 29.93
C GLN A 195 -35.58 -16.49 30.42
N LEU A 196 -36.06 -15.48 29.68
CA LEU A 196 -37.27 -14.71 30.02
C LEU A 196 -38.55 -15.56 30.14
N ARG A 197 -38.59 -16.75 29.51
CA ARG A 197 -39.71 -17.69 29.62
C ARG A 197 -39.70 -18.50 30.92
N ASN A 198 -38.62 -18.46 31.70
CA ASN A 198 -38.56 -19.18 32.97
C ASN A 198 -39.55 -18.56 33.99
N PRO A 199 -40.55 -19.31 34.48
CA PRO A 199 -41.54 -18.80 35.43
C PRO A 199 -40.95 -18.46 36.80
N ASN A 200 -39.77 -18.98 37.13
CA ASN A 200 -39.12 -18.82 38.43
C ASN A 200 -38.15 -17.64 38.50
N LEU A 201 -38.10 -16.78 37.47
CA LEU A 201 -37.28 -15.58 37.47
C LEU A 201 -37.75 -14.59 38.55
N SER A 202 -36.81 -14.06 39.33
CA SER A 202 -37.10 -12.93 40.21
C SER A 202 -37.40 -11.66 39.39
N PRO A 203 -38.10 -10.66 39.98
CA PRO A 203 -38.38 -9.40 39.31
C PRO A 203 -37.12 -8.69 38.80
N THR A 204 -36.04 -8.71 39.60
CA THR A 204 -34.75 -8.08 39.24
C THR A 204 -34.10 -8.77 38.05
N GLU A 205 -34.01 -10.10 38.06
CA GLU A 205 -33.42 -10.86 36.95
C GLU A 205 -34.22 -10.68 35.66
N ARG A 206 -35.56 -10.60 35.76
CA ARG A 206 -36.41 -10.30 34.61
C ARG A 206 -36.12 -8.91 34.05
N GLN A 207 -36.02 -7.88 34.90
CA GLN A 207 -35.70 -6.53 34.46
C GLN A 207 -34.34 -6.47 33.76
N ASP A 208 -33.30 -7.09 34.34
CA ASP A 208 -31.95 -7.13 33.75
C ASP A 208 -31.95 -7.79 32.37
N LEU A 209 -32.70 -8.90 32.21
CA LEU A 209 -32.84 -9.58 30.93
C LEU A 209 -33.61 -8.74 29.90
N GLU A 210 -34.65 -8.03 30.31
CA GLU A 210 -35.40 -7.11 29.44
C GLU A 210 -34.52 -5.93 28.98
N GLU A 211 -33.68 -5.37 29.85
CA GLU A 211 -32.72 -4.31 29.51
C GLU A 211 -31.65 -4.81 28.53
N ARG A 212 -31.11 -6.02 28.77
CA ARG A 212 -30.18 -6.67 27.83
C ARG A 212 -30.84 -6.94 26.48
N SER A 213 -32.10 -7.38 26.46
CA SER A 213 -32.88 -7.59 25.24
C SER A 213 -33.05 -6.30 24.43
N LYS A 214 -33.40 -5.19 25.11
CA LYS A 214 -33.51 -3.86 24.49
C LYS A 214 -32.20 -3.41 23.84
N SER A 215 -31.06 -3.75 24.45
CA SER A 215 -29.72 -3.38 23.94
C SER A 215 -29.24 -4.31 22.81
N ALA A 216 -29.68 -5.56 22.80
CA ALA A 216 -29.24 -6.55 21.82
C ALA A 216 -29.82 -6.32 20.41
N ASN A 217 -31.05 -5.81 20.30
CA ASN A 217 -31.67 -5.52 19.00
C ASN A 217 -30.93 -4.44 18.18
N PRO A 218 -30.57 -3.27 18.73
CA PRO A 218 -29.72 -2.30 18.04
C PRO A 218 -28.36 -2.88 17.64
N LEU A 219 -27.76 -3.71 18.50
CA LEU A 219 -26.48 -4.36 18.21
C LEU A 219 -26.60 -5.33 17.04
N LEU A 220 -27.69 -6.12 16.98
CA LEU A 220 -27.98 -7.02 15.86
C LEU A 220 -28.10 -6.25 14.54
N ILE A 221 -28.85 -5.15 14.53
CA ILE A 221 -28.99 -4.29 13.34
C ILE A 221 -27.63 -3.73 12.91
N SER A 222 -26.80 -3.32 13.88
CA SER A 222 -25.45 -2.82 13.59
C SER A 222 -24.57 -3.89 12.94
N HIS A 223 -24.56 -5.12 13.49
CA HIS A 223 -23.79 -6.23 12.92
C HIS A 223 -24.32 -6.65 11.55
N GLN A 224 -25.64 -6.61 11.34
CA GLN A 224 -26.24 -6.90 10.04
C GLN A 224 -25.79 -5.90 8.97
N ARG A 225 -25.76 -4.60 9.30
CA ARG A 225 -25.23 -3.56 8.39
C ARG A 225 -23.75 -3.79 8.08
N ALA A 226 -22.94 -4.11 9.09
CA ALA A 226 -21.52 -4.39 8.90
C ALA A 226 -21.30 -5.62 7.99
N PHE A 227 -22.11 -6.66 8.16
CA PHE A 227 -22.12 -7.84 7.29
C PHE A 227 -22.51 -7.49 5.84
N ASP A 228 -23.59 -6.73 5.66
CA ASP A 228 -24.04 -6.30 4.33
C ASP A 228 -22.99 -5.45 3.61
N ASP A 229 -22.30 -4.57 4.33
CA ASP A 229 -21.26 -3.72 3.77
C ASP A 229 -19.99 -4.54 3.43
N ALA A 230 -19.57 -5.46 4.31
CA ALA A 230 -18.44 -6.35 4.04
C ALA A 230 -18.67 -7.22 2.78
N ILE A 231 -19.89 -7.75 2.58
CA ILE A 231 -20.25 -8.50 1.37
C ILE A 231 -20.16 -7.63 0.13
N LYS A 232 -20.70 -6.41 0.17
CA LYS A 232 -20.65 -5.48 -0.98
C LYS A 232 -19.22 -5.14 -1.35
N ASP A 233 -18.38 -4.94 -0.35
CA ASP A 233 -16.97 -4.59 -0.53
C ASP A 233 -16.19 -5.76 -1.14
N ALA A 234 -16.34 -6.98 -0.62
CA ALA A 234 -15.73 -8.18 -1.20
C ALA A 234 -16.20 -8.42 -2.65
N ALA A 235 -17.51 -8.30 -2.90
CA ALA A 235 -18.07 -8.44 -4.25
C ALA A 235 -17.52 -7.38 -5.22
N LEU A 236 -17.36 -6.14 -4.76
CA LEU A 236 -16.78 -5.06 -5.55
C LEU A 236 -15.32 -5.33 -5.88
N LEU A 237 -14.50 -5.73 -4.90
CA LEU A 237 -13.09 -6.08 -5.13
C LEU A 237 -12.95 -7.22 -6.14
N HIS A 238 -13.76 -8.27 -5.99
CA HIS A 238 -13.77 -9.39 -6.92
C HIS A 238 -14.14 -8.95 -8.35
N ALA A 239 -15.18 -8.11 -8.49
CA ALA A 239 -15.59 -7.57 -9.78
C ALA A 239 -14.52 -6.67 -10.40
N LEU A 240 -13.87 -5.81 -9.60
CA LEU A 240 -12.79 -4.92 -10.05
C LEU A 240 -11.58 -5.72 -10.55
N ALA A 241 -11.10 -6.69 -9.77
CA ALA A 241 -9.98 -7.54 -10.17
C ALA A 241 -10.28 -8.25 -11.49
N ARG A 242 -11.44 -8.92 -11.57
CA ARG A 242 -11.85 -9.64 -12.79
C ARG A 242 -11.98 -8.72 -13.99
N TYR A 243 -12.54 -7.52 -13.82
CA TYR A 243 -12.67 -6.52 -14.87
C TYR A 243 -11.31 -6.10 -15.42
N HIS A 244 -10.37 -5.75 -14.55
CA HIS A 244 -9.06 -5.26 -14.95
C HIS A 244 -8.16 -6.38 -15.51
N ILE A 245 -8.27 -7.62 -15.01
CA ILE A 245 -7.64 -8.80 -15.63
C ILE A 245 -8.11 -8.95 -17.08
N ASN A 246 -9.43 -8.95 -17.31
CA ASN A 246 -9.97 -9.08 -18.67
C ASN A 246 -9.53 -7.96 -19.62
N ILE A 247 -9.43 -6.72 -19.13
CA ILE A 247 -8.94 -5.60 -19.95
C ILE A 247 -7.48 -5.79 -20.33
N ARG A 248 -6.65 -6.17 -19.36
CA ARG A 248 -5.23 -6.39 -19.59
C ARG A 248 -5.01 -7.53 -20.57
N ASP A 249 -5.69 -8.66 -20.39
CA ASP A 249 -5.53 -9.83 -21.27
C ASP A 249 -5.93 -9.51 -22.72
N LYS A 250 -6.98 -8.69 -22.92
CA LYS A 250 -7.34 -8.16 -24.25
C LYS A 250 -6.26 -7.27 -24.86
N HIS A 251 -5.54 -6.50 -24.05
CA HIS A 251 -4.42 -5.68 -24.53
C HIS A 251 -3.18 -6.53 -24.83
N SER A 252 -2.92 -7.57 -24.03
CA SER A 252 -1.79 -8.49 -24.22
C SER A 252 -1.98 -9.40 -25.44
N ALA A 253 -3.22 -9.71 -25.82
CA ALA A 253 -3.52 -10.60 -26.95
C ALA A 253 -3.27 -9.97 -28.33
N GLY A 254 -3.18 -8.63 -28.44
CA GLY A 254 -3.09 -7.91 -29.71
C GLY A 254 -4.29 -8.16 -30.64
N PRO A 255 -4.46 -7.41 -31.76
CA PRO A 255 -5.40 -7.81 -32.78
C PRO A 255 -4.85 -9.07 -33.46
N SER A 256 -5.59 -10.17 -33.38
CA SER A 256 -5.36 -11.34 -34.22
C SER A 256 -5.47 -10.89 -35.69
N ASN A 257 -4.34 -10.80 -36.40
CA ASN A 257 -4.33 -10.69 -37.86
C ASN A 257 -4.71 -12.03 -38.48
#